data_AF-A0A7L3MAP9-F1
#
_entry.id   AF-A0A7L3MAP9-F1
#
_cell.length_a   1.000
_cell.length_b   1.000
_cell.length_c   1.000
_cell.angle_alpha   90.00
_cell.angle_beta   90.00
_cell.angle_gamma   90.00
#
_symmetry.space_group_name_H-M   'P 1'
#
loop_
_entity.id
_entity.type
_entity.pdbx_description
1 polymer ?
#
loop_
_entity_poly.entity_id
_entity_poly.type
_entity_poly.pdbx_seq_one_letter_code
_entity_poly.pdbx_strand_id
1 'polypeptide(L)'
;LNDTNPRSLIVRLCDVLSSLRIHGVVFEDDTRSEAVAQILDFISAQTSVPIIGVNGGSAIVLTPKEKGSTFLQLGSSTEQQLQVIFEVLEEYDWTAFAVVTTLLPGYEDFVDYVEVLTDSSFIGWEHRGVVTLNLTDDPEGARTRRQLREVTAQIRLLYCSRDEAEAVFRAARDAGL
;
A
#
# COMPACT_ATOMS: atom_id res chain seq x y z
N LEU A 1 18.86 -11.96 5.69
CA LEU A 1 19.21 -11.36 4.38
C LEU A 1 19.27 -9.86 4.62
N ASN A 2 20.45 -9.26 4.83
CA ASN A 2 20.52 -7.88 5.36
C ASN A 2 20.79 -6.82 4.29
N ASP A 3 21.01 -7.21 3.03
CA ASP A 3 21.15 -6.30 1.91
C ASP A 3 19.98 -6.50 0.94
N THR A 4 19.02 -5.58 1.00
CA THR A 4 17.84 -5.50 0.11
C THR A 4 18.06 -4.59 -1.09
N ASN A 5 19.32 -4.25 -1.41
CA ASN A 5 19.62 -3.56 -2.65
C ASN A 5 19.06 -4.34 -3.86
N PRO A 6 18.36 -3.67 -4.81
CA PRO A 6 17.73 -4.35 -5.93
C PRO A 6 18.67 -5.24 -6.75
N ARG A 7 19.91 -4.77 -6.98
CA ARG A 7 20.92 -5.54 -7.72
C ARG A 7 21.33 -6.78 -6.95
N SER A 8 21.62 -6.64 -5.66
CA SER A 8 22.03 -7.75 -4.80
C SER A 8 20.96 -8.84 -4.75
N LEU A 9 19.69 -8.44 -4.64
CA LEU A 9 18.55 -9.36 -4.56
C LEU A 9 18.31 -10.10 -5.89
N ILE A 10 18.33 -9.39 -7.01
CA ILE A 10 18.18 -9.99 -8.36
C ILE A 10 19.31 -10.97 -8.65
N VAL A 11 20.56 -10.53 -8.53
CA VAL A 11 21.73 -11.37 -8.83
C VAL A 11 21.69 -12.64 -8.00
N ARG A 12 21.42 -12.52 -6.71
CA ARG A 12 21.41 -13.67 -5.81
C ARG A 12 20.27 -14.65 -6.09
N LEU A 13 19.08 -14.17 -6.42
CA LEU A 13 17.98 -15.04 -6.83
C LEU A 13 18.29 -15.72 -8.16
N CYS A 14 18.79 -15.00 -9.16
CA CYS A 14 19.21 -15.58 -10.44
C CYS A 14 20.32 -16.62 -10.28
N ASP A 15 21.31 -16.38 -9.42
CA ASP A 15 22.38 -17.34 -9.14
C ASP A 15 21.81 -18.63 -8.52
N VAL A 16 20.88 -18.50 -7.58
CA VAL A 16 20.21 -19.63 -6.93
C VAL A 16 19.33 -20.40 -7.92
N LEU A 17 18.54 -19.71 -8.73
CA LEU A 17 17.64 -20.31 -9.74
C LEU A 17 18.42 -21.00 -10.88
N SER A 18 19.59 -20.48 -11.25
CA SER A 18 20.42 -21.09 -12.29
C SER A 18 21.26 -22.28 -11.78
N SER A 19 21.67 -22.24 -10.51
CA SER A 19 22.52 -23.28 -9.93
C SER A 19 21.74 -24.50 -9.45
N LEU A 20 20.45 -24.34 -9.12
CA LEU A 20 19.61 -25.37 -8.53
C LEU A 20 18.32 -25.54 -9.33
N ARG A 21 17.82 -26.77 -9.43
CA ARG A 21 16.50 -27.05 -10.04
C ARG A 21 15.38 -26.71 -9.05
N ILE A 22 15.18 -25.42 -8.84
CA ILE A 22 14.18 -24.87 -7.92
C ILE A 22 12.83 -24.76 -8.64
N HIS A 23 11.76 -25.16 -7.95
CA HIS A 23 10.39 -25.12 -8.46
C HIS A 23 9.56 -24.01 -7.78
N GLY A 24 10.12 -23.33 -6.78
CA GLY A 24 9.48 -22.23 -6.08
C GLY A 24 10.40 -21.63 -5.01
N VAL A 25 10.16 -20.38 -4.66
CA VAL A 25 10.94 -19.63 -3.67
C VAL A 25 10.00 -19.18 -2.56
N VAL A 26 10.38 -19.47 -1.31
CA VAL A 26 9.79 -18.82 -0.14
C VAL A 26 10.76 -17.75 0.32
N PHE A 27 10.30 -16.52 0.41
CA PHE A 27 11.14 -15.36 0.72
C PHE A 27 10.67 -14.67 2.00
N GLU A 28 11.63 -14.40 2.87
CA GLU A 28 11.45 -13.66 4.11
C GLU A 28 12.54 -12.59 4.19
N ASP A 29 12.14 -11.41 4.64
CA ASP A 29 13.03 -10.35 5.06
C ASP A 29 12.52 -9.68 6.34
N ASP A 30 13.43 -8.99 7.04
CA ASP A 30 13.10 -8.19 8.22
C ASP A 30 12.98 -6.70 7.89
N THR A 31 12.99 -6.35 6.59
CA THR A 31 12.86 -4.96 6.16
C THR A 31 11.41 -4.54 6.12
N ARG A 32 11.18 -3.25 6.01
CA ARG A 32 9.83 -2.67 5.90
C ARG A 32 9.70 -1.87 4.60
N SER A 33 10.40 -2.30 3.57
CA SER A 33 10.45 -1.64 2.27
C SER A 33 9.56 -2.37 1.27
N GLU A 34 8.57 -1.68 0.72
CA GLU A 34 7.71 -2.21 -0.35
C GLU A 34 8.47 -2.58 -1.63
N ALA A 35 9.67 -2.01 -1.83
CA ALA A 35 10.50 -2.28 -3.00
C ALA A 35 10.87 -3.76 -3.12
N VAL A 36 10.98 -4.48 -1.99
CA VAL A 36 11.26 -5.92 -1.99
C VAL A 36 10.15 -6.69 -2.71
N ALA A 37 8.88 -6.41 -2.39
CA ALA A 37 7.74 -7.04 -3.04
C ALA A 37 7.73 -6.77 -4.56
N GLN A 38 8.04 -5.53 -4.98
CA GLN A 38 8.11 -5.15 -6.39
C GLN A 38 9.18 -5.94 -7.15
N ILE A 39 10.37 -6.10 -6.57
CA ILE A 39 11.47 -6.85 -7.20
C ILE A 39 11.12 -8.34 -7.31
N LEU A 40 10.53 -8.92 -6.26
CA LEU A 40 10.12 -10.32 -6.28
C LEU A 40 9.01 -10.57 -7.30
N ASP A 41 8.06 -9.66 -7.42
CA ASP A 41 7.00 -9.72 -8.43
C ASP A 41 7.58 -9.69 -9.84
N PHE A 42 8.52 -8.77 -10.10
CA PHE A 42 9.25 -8.70 -11.37
C PHE A 42 9.99 -10.01 -11.68
N ILE A 43 10.77 -10.54 -10.72
CA ILE A 43 11.51 -11.80 -10.92
C ILE A 43 10.55 -12.95 -11.19
N SER A 44 9.43 -13.04 -10.46
CA SER A 44 8.43 -14.09 -10.68
C SER A 44 7.83 -14.01 -12.08
N ALA A 45 7.50 -12.81 -12.56
CA ALA A 45 6.99 -12.59 -13.92
C ALA A 45 8.02 -12.95 -15.00
N GLN A 46 9.31 -12.65 -14.81
CA GLN A 46 10.35 -12.94 -15.80
C GLN A 46 10.80 -14.41 -15.82
N THR A 47 10.75 -15.09 -14.69
CA THR A 47 11.27 -16.47 -14.55
C THR A 47 10.17 -17.53 -14.59
N SER A 48 8.91 -17.14 -14.44
CA SER A 48 7.76 -18.03 -14.21
C SER A 48 7.94 -18.95 -13.00
N VAL A 49 8.85 -18.60 -12.08
CA VAL A 49 9.06 -19.31 -10.83
C VAL A 49 8.07 -18.75 -9.79
N PRO A 50 7.27 -19.61 -9.14
CA PRO A 50 6.42 -19.20 -8.03
C PRO A 50 7.25 -18.65 -6.87
N ILE A 51 6.89 -17.47 -6.38
CA ILE A 51 7.54 -16.84 -5.22
C ILE A 51 6.47 -16.57 -4.16
N ILE A 52 6.75 -16.86 -2.89
CA ILE A 52 5.86 -16.58 -1.76
C ILE A 52 6.61 -15.70 -0.76
N GLY A 53 6.20 -14.44 -0.63
CA GLY A 53 6.69 -13.50 0.39
C GLY A 53 5.94 -13.71 1.70
N VAL A 54 6.64 -14.05 2.79
CA VAL A 54 5.98 -14.48 4.04
C VAL A 54 6.10 -13.49 5.19
N ASN A 55 7.05 -12.55 5.13
CA ASN A 55 7.31 -11.58 6.19
C ASN A 55 8.04 -10.33 5.66
N GLY A 56 8.03 -9.25 6.43
CA GLY A 56 8.71 -8.00 6.12
C GLY A 56 8.22 -7.31 4.85
N GLY A 57 9.14 -6.73 4.10
CA GLY A 57 8.87 -5.99 2.86
C GLY A 57 8.24 -6.88 1.78
N SER A 58 8.61 -8.16 1.73
CA SER A 58 8.05 -9.12 0.78
C SER A 58 6.56 -9.42 1.02
N ALA A 59 6.06 -9.22 2.23
CA ALA A 59 4.65 -9.43 2.58
C ALA A 59 3.78 -8.15 2.47
N ILE A 60 4.39 -6.98 2.22
CA ILE A 60 3.65 -5.72 2.03
C ILE A 60 2.85 -5.78 0.74
N VAL A 61 1.53 -5.63 0.82
CA VAL A 61 0.59 -5.73 -0.31
C VAL A 61 1.07 -4.91 -1.51
N LEU A 62 1.26 -5.59 -2.64
CA LEU A 62 1.58 -4.97 -3.92
C LEU A 62 0.36 -5.02 -4.83
N THR A 63 -0.06 -3.85 -5.33
CA THR A 63 -1.14 -3.73 -6.31
C THR A 63 -0.81 -2.59 -7.29
N PRO A 64 -0.91 -2.81 -8.61
CA PRO A 64 -1.15 -4.08 -9.29
C PRO A 64 0.09 -4.98 -9.31
N LYS A 65 -0.10 -6.28 -9.61
CA LYS A 65 1.00 -7.22 -9.91
C LYS A 65 1.33 -7.24 -11.41
N GLU A 66 2.58 -7.54 -11.72
CA GLU A 66 3.07 -7.74 -13.08
C GLU A 66 2.31 -8.88 -13.79
N LYS A 67 2.02 -8.67 -15.08
CA LYS A 67 1.24 -9.64 -15.86
C LYS A 67 2.03 -10.95 -16.01
N GLY A 68 1.42 -12.06 -15.59
CA GLY A 68 2.06 -13.37 -15.63
C GLY A 68 2.93 -13.67 -14.40
N SER A 69 3.02 -12.74 -13.45
CA SER A 69 3.62 -13.00 -12.14
C SER A 69 2.88 -14.14 -11.42
N THR A 70 3.65 -14.99 -10.74
CA THR A 70 3.13 -16.03 -9.83
C THR A 70 3.55 -15.73 -8.38
N PHE A 71 3.78 -14.44 -8.08
CA PHE A 71 4.18 -13.97 -6.76
C PHE A 71 2.98 -13.82 -5.82
N LEU A 72 3.01 -14.54 -4.71
CA LEU A 72 2.03 -14.49 -3.64
C LEU A 72 2.63 -13.84 -2.39
N GLN A 73 1.78 -13.18 -1.61
CA GLN A 73 2.18 -12.46 -0.41
C GLN A 73 1.29 -12.88 0.75
N LEU A 74 1.88 -13.24 1.88
CA LEU A 74 1.14 -13.56 3.10
C LEU A 74 0.81 -12.27 3.86
N GLY A 75 0.00 -11.43 3.23
CA GLY A 75 -0.58 -10.21 3.82
C GLY A 75 -2.07 -10.14 3.52
N SER A 76 -2.79 -9.34 4.31
CA SER A 76 -4.21 -9.04 4.04
C SER A 76 -4.33 -8.13 2.83
N SER A 77 -5.24 -8.42 1.89
CA SER A 77 -5.47 -7.55 0.74
C SER A 77 -5.94 -6.15 1.18
N THR A 78 -5.77 -5.14 0.31
CA THR A 78 -6.29 -3.78 0.55
C THR A 78 -7.79 -3.80 0.84
N GLU A 79 -8.56 -4.60 0.10
CA GLU A 79 -9.99 -4.80 0.32
C GLU A 79 -10.29 -5.35 1.73
N GLN A 80 -9.58 -6.39 2.16
CA GLN A 80 -9.76 -6.96 3.50
C GLN A 80 -9.39 -5.99 4.62
N GLN A 81 -8.32 -5.21 4.42
CA GLN A 81 -7.94 -4.16 5.38
C GLN A 81 -9.04 -3.10 5.50
N LEU A 82 -9.62 -2.68 4.37
CA LEU A 82 -10.75 -1.74 4.35
C LEU A 82 -11.98 -2.33 5.05
N GLN A 83 -12.36 -3.58 4.78
CA GLN A 83 -13.46 -4.23 5.48
C GLN A 83 -13.31 -4.15 7.00
N VAL A 84 -12.13 -4.50 7.52
CA VAL A 84 -11.85 -4.41 8.97
C VAL A 84 -11.93 -2.98 9.47
N ILE A 85 -11.42 -1.99 8.72
CA ILE A 85 -11.52 -0.58 9.09
C ILE A 85 -12.99 -0.15 9.18
N PHE A 86 -13.82 -0.51 8.21
CA PHE A 86 -15.24 -0.13 8.18
C PHE A 86 -16.05 -0.77 9.32
N GLU A 87 -15.77 -2.02 9.68
CA GLU A 87 -16.34 -2.66 10.88
C GLU A 87 -16.00 -1.88 12.15
N VAL A 88 -14.76 -1.37 12.26
CA VAL A 88 -14.35 -0.51 13.39
C VAL A 88 -15.10 0.82 13.35
N LEU A 89 -15.23 1.46 12.19
CA LEU A 89 -15.97 2.71 12.09
C LEU A 89 -17.45 2.55 12.46
N GLU A 90 -18.06 1.43 12.07
CA GLU A 90 -19.45 1.10 12.41
C GLU A 90 -19.61 0.90 13.92
N GLU A 91 -18.75 0.10 14.55
CA GLU A 91 -18.79 -0.18 15.99
C GLU A 91 -18.69 1.09 16.86
N TYR A 92 -18.02 2.14 16.36
CA TYR A 92 -17.88 3.43 17.07
C TYR A 92 -18.84 4.54 16.57
N ASP A 93 -19.83 4.21 15.73
CA ASP A 93 -20.76 5.16 15.11
C ASP A 93 -20.04 6.30 14.33
N TRP A 94 -18.86 6.03 13.79
CA TRP A 94 -18.04 6.99 13.03
C TRP A 94 -18.42 6.98 11.55
N THR A 95 -19.65 7.38 11.26
CA THR A 95 -20.24 7.26 9.91
C THR A 95 -19.79 8.34 8.92
N ALA A 96 -19.13 9.41 9.39
CA ALA A 96 -18.64 10.50 8.54
C ALA A 96 -17.11 10.53 8.43
N PHE A 97 -16.60 10.36 7.22
CA PHE A 97 -15.15 10.28 6.96
C PHE A 97 -14.76 10.91 5.61
N ALA A 98 -13.48 11.16 5.42
CA ALA A 98 -12.89 11.51 4.14
C ALA A 98 -11.75 10.56 3.79
N VAL A 99 -11.46 10.43 2.50
CA VAL A 99 -10.33 9.63 2.01
C VAL A 99 -9.18 10.54 1.63
N VAL A 100 -7.97 10.20 2.07
CA VAL A 100 -6.72 10.84 1.69
C VAL A 100 -5.82 9.79 1.09
N THR A 101 -5.35 10.00 -0.14
CA THR A 101 -4.40 9.09 -0.79
C THR A 101 -3.15 9.84 -1.23
N THR A 102 -2.08 9.09 -1.46
CA THR A 102 -0.92 9.56 -2.24
C THR A 102 -0.97 8.95 -3.64
N LEU A 103 0.08 9.14 -4.43
CA LEU A 103 0.22 8.49 -5.74
C LEU A 103 0.82 7.08 -5.63
N LEU A 104 0.81 6.45 -4.44
CA LEU A 104 1.21 5.06 -4.28
C LEU A 104 0.37 4.15 -5.20
N PRO A 105 0.98 3.22 -5.96
CA PRO A 105 0.25 2.26 -6.78
C PRO A 105 -0.84 1.53 -5.98
N GLY A 106 -2.04 1.41 -6.57
CA GLY A 106 -3.22 0.85 -5.91
C GLY A 106 -4.14 1.88 -5.23
N TYR A 107 -3.82 3.18 -5.28
CA TYR A 107 -4.68 4.21 -4.69
C TYR A 107 -6.06 4.31 -5.35
N GLU A 108 -6.16 4.06 -6.65
CA GLU A 108 -7.45 4.07 -7.38
C GLU A 108 -8.31 2.90 -6.92
N ASP A 109 -7.75 1.69 -6.89
CA ASP A 109 -8.43 0.50 -6.36
C ASP A 109 -8.88 0.73 -4.90
N PHE A 110 -8.06 1.36 -4.06
CA PHE A 110 -8.41 1.72 -2.69
C PHE A 110 -9.65 2.62 -2.62
N VAL A 111 -9.74 3.65 -3.48
CA VAL A 111 -10.90 4.55 -3.55
C VAL A 111 -12.13 3.79 -4.04
N ASP A 112 -12.00 2.97 -5.09
CA ASP A 112 -13.10 2.16 -5.63
C ASP A 112 -13.64 1.18 -4.58
N TYR A 113 -12.77 0.53 -3.80
CA TYR A 113 -13.20 -0.34 -2.70
C TYR A 113 -13.97 0.42 -1.62
N VAL A 114 -13.54 1.63 -1.27
CA VAL A 114 -14.27 2.49 -0.33
C VAL A 114 -15.67 2.79 -0.86
N GLU A 115 -15.79 3.19 -2.12
CA GLU A 115 -17.09 3.49 -2.74
C GLU A 115 -18.03 2.27 -2.72
N VAL A 116 -17.51 1.09 -3.09
CA VAL A 116 -18.28 -0.17 -3.05
C VAL A 116 -18.74 -0.51 -1.63
N LEU A 117 -17.87 -0.36 -0.62
CA LEU A 117 -18.21 -0.62 0.77
C LEU A 117 -19.26 0.35 1.32
N THR A 118 -19.22 1.63 0.90
CA THR A 118 -20.21 2.61 1.34
C THR A 118 -21.56 2.44 0.65
N ASP A 119 -21.57 2.22 -0.67
CA ASP A 119 -22.79 2.17 -1.49
C ASP A 119 -23.62 0.92 -1.24
N SER A 120 -22.96 -0.18 -0.85
CA SER A 120 -23.63 -1.45 -0.53
C SER A 120 -24.18 -1.52 0.90
N SER A 121 -23.93 -0.50 1.73
CA SER A 121 -24.23 -0.51 3.17
C SER A 121 -25.52 0.21 3.53
N PHE A 122 -26.22 -0.29 4.56
CA PHE A 122 -27.43 0.34 5.12
C PHE A 122 -27.14 1.40 6.20
N ILE A 123 -25.88 1.59 6.59
CA ILE A 123 -25.45 2.47 7.69
C ILE A 123 -25.66 3.95 7.35
N GLY A 124 -25.65 4.30 6.06
CA GLY A 124 -25.78 5.68 5.60
C GLY A 124 -24.49 6.48 5.76
N TRP A 125 -23.37 5.92 5.29
CA TRP A 125 -22.06 6.55 5.33
C TRP A 125 -22.04 7.95 4.70
N GLU A 126 -21.42 8.91 5.39
CA GLU A 126 -21.21 10.27 4.90
C GLU A 126 -19.77 10.40 4.38
N HIS A 127 -19.55 9.98 3.13
CA HIS A 127 -18.26 10.14 2.46
C HIS A 127 -18.04 11.60 2.02
N ARG A 128 -17.16 12.33 2.70
CA ARG A 128 -16.89 13.76 2.49
C ARG A 128 -15.86 14.06 1.40
N GLY A 129 -15.63 13.10 0.51
CA GLY A 129 -14.77 13.22 -0.66
C GLY A 129 -13.36 12.68 -0.47
N VAL A 130 -12.61 12.74 -1.57
CA VAL A 130 -11.29 12.14 -1.75
C VAL A 130 -10.26 13.23 -2.04
N VAL A 131 -9.11 13.18 -1.38
CA VAL A 131 -7.97 14.06 -1.65
C VAL A 131 -6.73 13.24 -1.97
N THR A 132 -6.24 13.36 -3.20
CA THR A 132 -4.97 12.74 -3.64
C THR A 132 -3.83 13.75 -3.53
N LEU A 133 -2.79 13.37 -2.80
CA LEU A 133 -1.60 14.17 -2.51
C LEU A 133 -0.45 13.75 -3.42
N ASN A 134 0.00 14.66 -4.27
CA ASN A 134 1.25 14.50 -5.02
C ASN A 134 2.41 15.10 -4.19
N LEU A 135 3.22 14.22 -3.60
CA LEU A 135 4.34 14.62 -2.73
C LEU A 135 5.63 14.89 -3.51
N THR A 136 5.78 14.38 -4.73
CA THR A 136 7.00 14.54 -5.54
C THR A 136 7.19 15.98 -6.04
N ASP A 137 6.10 16.71 -6.25
CA ASP A 137 6.11 18.08 -6.76
C ASP A 137 5.95 19.14 -5.65
N ASP A 138 6.09 18.79 -4.37
CA ASP A 138 5.90 19.70 -3.22
C ASP A 138 6.99 19.58 -2.14
N PRO A 139 8.25 19.95 -2.46
CA PRO A 139 9.38 19.80 -1.53
C PRO A 139 9.23 20.62 -0.24
N GLU A 140 8.46 21.71 -0.26
CA GLU A 140 8.18 22.54 0.93
C GLU A 140 6.87 22.13 1.65
N GLY A 141 6.11 21.18 1.11
CA GLY A 141 4.84 20.70 1.68
C GLY A 141 3.72 21.75 1.74
N ALA A 142 3.86 22.87 1.02
CA ALA A 142 2.90 23.97 1.09
C ALA A 142 1.56 23.62 0.46
N ARG A 143 1.59 22.90 -0.67
CA ARG A 143 0.39 22.45 -1.38
C ARG A 143 -0.31 21.34 -0.60
N THR A 144 0.44 20.34 -0.12
CA THR A 144 -0.07 19.26 0.72
C THR A 144 -0.77 19.80 1.96
N ARG A 145 -0.15 20.74 2.69
CA ARG A 145 -0.78 21.39 3.85
C ARG A 145 -2.09 22.09 3.50
N ARG A 146 -2.13 22.81 2.38
CA ARG A 146 -3.34 23.49 1.93
C ARG A 146 -4.45 22.50 1.62
N GLN A 147 -4.17 21.44 0.87
CA GLN A 147 -5.16 20.40 0.54
C GLN A 147 -5.67 19.70 1.80
N LEU A 148 -4.79 19.40 2.76
CA LEU A 148 -5.19 18.79 4.03
C LEU A 148 -6.13 19.70 4.83
N ARG A 149 -5.91 21.02 4.85
CA ARG A 149 -6.84 21.98 5.51
C ARG A 149 -8.24 22.00 4.91
N GLU A 150 -8.39 21.60 3.65
CA GLU A 150 -9.70 21.52 2.99
C GLU A 150 -10.47 20.25 3.42
N VAL A 151 -9.81 19.26 4.03
CA VAL A 151 -10.45 18.04 4.54
C VAL A 151 -11.09 18.30 5.90
N THR A 152 -12.42 18.43 5.92
CA THR A 152 -13.20 18.80 7.12
C THR A 152 -13.71 17.61 7.95
N ALA A 153 -13.60 16.38 7.45
CA ALA A 153 -14.04 15.18 8.17
C ALA A 153 -13.20 14.91 9.42
N GLN A 154 -13.81 14.47 10.53
CA GLN A 154 -13.04 14.10 11.72
C GLN A 154 -12.21 12.82 11.46
N ILE A 155 -12.84 11.82 10.84
CA ILE A 155 -12.18 10.58 10.44
C ILE A 155 -11.60 10.75 9.04
N ARG A 156 -10.34 10.34 8.86
CA ARG A 156 -9.63 10.39 7.59
C ARG A 156 -8.97 9.04 7.34
N LEU A 157 -9.36 8.37 6.27
CA LEU A 157 -8.72 7.12 5.83
C LEU A 157 -7.52 7.49 4.95
N LEU A 158 -6.32 7.04 5.34
CA LEU A 158 -5.08 7.37 4.64
C LEU A 158 -4.52 6.14 3.90
N TYR A 159 -4.32 6.27 2.59
CA TYR A 159 -3.59 5.30 1.77
C TYR A 159 -2.28 5.89 1.23
N CYS A 160 -1.15 5.37 1.71
CA CYS A 160 0.18 5.82 1.29
C CYS A 160 1.26 4.80 1.64
N SER A 161 2.47 5.03 1.13
CA SER A 161 3.64 4.28 1.59
C SER A 161 3.99 4.66 3.02
N ARG A 162 4.84 3.86 3.66
CA ARG A 162 5.34 4.18 4.99
C ARG A 162 6.18 5.46 5.01
N ASP A 163 7.02 5.66 4.01
CA ASP A 163 7.90 6.82 3.91
C ASP A 163 7.10 8.10 3.65
N GLU A 164 6.04 7.99 2.82
CA GLU A 164 5.11 9.07 2.55
C GLU A 164 4.27 9.42 3.77
N ALA A 165 3.87 8.44 4.58
CA ALA A 165 3.07 8.65 5.78
C ALA A 165 3.73 9.67 6.72
N GLU A 166 5.05 9.58 6.91
CA GLU A 166 5.78 10.53 7.75
C GLU A 166 5.71 11.98 7.23
N ALA A 167 5.72 12.17 5.91
CA ALA A 167 5.56 13.48 5.31
C ALA A 167 4.12 13.99 5.43
N VAL A 168 3.13 13.13 5.17
CA VAL A 168 1.70 13.46 5.28
C VAL A 168 1.34 13.82 6.72
N PHE A 169 1.76 13.04 7.72
CA PHE A 169 1.49 13.34 9.12
C PHE A 169 2.18 14.61 9.61
N ARG A 170 3.38 14.94 9.10
CA ARG A 170 4.02 16.23 9.37
C ARG A 170 3.21 17.39 8.80
N ALA A 171 2.78 17.29 7.54
CA ALA A 171 1.93 18.28 6.91
C ALA A 171 0.57 18.44 7.62
N ALA A 172 -0.04 17.33 8.06
CA ALA A 172 -1.28 17.34 8.82
C ALA A 172 -1.13 18.10 10.14
N ARG A 173 -0.04 17.84 10.89
CA ARG A 173 0.26 18.54 12.14
C ARG A 173 0.42 20.05 11.93
N ASP A 174 1.15 20.47 10.90
CA ASP A 174 1.30 21.89 10.53
C ASP A 174 -0.02 22.53 10.07
N ALA A 175 -0.93 21.72 9.53
CA ALA A 175 -2.27 22.13 9.13
C ALA A 175 -3.25 22.23 10.32
N GLY A 176 -2.88 21.73 11.51
CA GLY A 176 -3.74 21.69 12.69
C GLY A 176 -4.70 20.50 12.70
N LEU A 177 -4.34 19.42 12.02
CA LEU A 177 -5.05 18.14 11.99
C LEU A 177 -4.40 17.11 12.91
#